data_AF-A0A5R9NP59-F1
#
_entry.id   AF-A0A5R9NP59-F1
#
_cell.length_a   1.000
_cell.length_b   1.000
_cell.length_c   1.000
_cell.angle_alpha   90.00
_cell.angle_beta   90.00
_cell.angle_gamma   90.00
#
_symmetry.space_group_name_H-M   'P 1'
#
loop_
_entity.id
_entity.type
_entity.pdbx_description
1 polymer ?
#
loop_
_entity_poly.entity_id
_entity_poly.type
_entity_poly.pdbx_seq_one_letter_code
_entity_poly.pdbx_strand_id
1 'polypeptide(L)'
;MITTDEARRIIAAGEARANEIGVPVNITVLDAGAHLKAFSRMDGAVLGSIDLAMGKARTAVLFQTTSEAVWEYCKPGAPAHALELSNGGLTPFAGGISLFARDGTVIGAVGVSGGAVPQDLEIAQAAAAAVT
;
A
#
# COMPACT_ATOMS: atom_id res chain seq x y z
N MET A 1 -4.34 15.91 -3.73
CA MET A 1 -4.60 15.20 -2.46
C MET A 1 -5.79 14.29 -2.65
N ILE A 2 -5.72 13.04 -2.19
CA ILE A 2 -6.79 12.08 -2.34
C ILE A 2 -8.04 12.43 -1.51
N THR A 3 -9.21 12.29 -2.11
CA THR A 3 -10.51 12.52 -1.46
C THR A 3 -10.97 11.29 -0.68
N THR A 4 -11.95 11.48 0.21
CA THR A 4 -12.54 10.36 0.96
C THR A 4 -13.30 9.40 0.05
N ASP A 5 -13.94 9.91 -1.00
CA ASP A 5 -14.70 9.09 -1.94
C ASP A 5 -13.78 8.27 -2.86
N GLU A 6 -12.65 8.84 -3.30
CA GLU A 6 -11.59 8.07 -3.97
C GLU A 6 -11.05 6.96 -3.08
N ALA A 7 -10.72 7.26 -1.82
CA ALA A 7 -10.20 6.26 -0.88
C ALA A 7 -11.19 5.10 -0.65
N ARG A 8 -12.50 5.38 -0.59
CA ARG A 8 -13.55 4.35 -0.51
C ARG A 8 -13.63 3.50 -1.77
N ARG A 9 -13.52 4.11 -2.95
CA ARG A 9 -13.50 3.36 -4.24
C ARG A 9 -12.28 2.44 -4.34
N ILE A 10 -11.12 2.90 -3.90
CA ILE A 10 -9.88 2.11 -3.84
C ILE A 10 -10.05 0.91 -2.92
N ILE A 11 -10.59 1.11 -1.70
CA ILE A 11 -10.87 0.01 -0.77
C ILE A 11 -11.83 -0.99 -1.41
N ALA A 12 -12.95 -0.52 -1.97
CA ALA A 12 -13.95 -1.39 -2.57
C ALA A 12 -13.37 -2.23 -3.74
N ALA A 13 -12.52 -1.63 -4.58
CA ALA A 13 -11.84 -2.33 -5.66
C ALA A 13 -10.85 -3.39 -5.15
N GLY A 14 -10.10 -3.09 -4.09
CA GLY A 14 -9.23 -4.06 -3.43
C GLY A 14 -9.99 -5.20 -2.79
N GLU A 15 -11.07 -4.91 -2.05
CA GLU A 15 -11.93 -5.93 -1.44
C GLU A 15 -12.58 -6.84 -2.47
N ALA A 16 -13.03 -6.27 -3.60
CA ALA A 16 -13.57 -7.05 -4.72
C ALA A 16 -12.52 -8.04 -5.23
N ARG A 17 -11.28 -7.58 -5.49
CA ARG A 17 -10.22 -8.48 -5.96
C ARG A 17 -9.83 -9.53 -4.92
N ALA A 18 -9.74 -9.15 -3.66
CA ALA A 18 -9.44 -10.05 -2.55
C ALA A 18 -10.48 -11.17 -2.42
N ASN A 19 -11.77 -10.84 -2.57
CA ASN A 19 -12.86 -11.81 -2.59
C ASN A 19 -12.79 -12.74 -3.81
N GLU A 20 -12.48 -12.22 -5.00
CA GLU A 20 -12.32 -13.02 -6.22
C GLU A 20 -11.25 -14.11 -6.08
N ILE A 21 -10.14 -13.79 -5.40
CA ILE A 21 -9.03 -14.74 -5.20
C ILE A 21 -9.10 -15.51 -3.87
N GLY A 22 -10.12 -15.26 -3.05
CA GLY A 22 -10.37 -15.97 -1.80
C GLY A 22 -9.34 -15.68 -0.70
N VAL A 23 -8.79 -14.46 -0.66
CA VAL A 23 -7.73 -14.08 0.28
C VAL A 23 -8.18 -12.85 1.08
N PRO A 24 -8.55 -13.00 2.37
CA PRO A 24 -8.90 -11.85 3.20
C PRO A 24 -7.65 -11.02 3.54
N VAL A 25 -7.73 -9.70 3.34
CA VAL A 25 -6.60 -8.79 3.52
C VAL A 25 -6.96 -7.55 4.34
N ASN A 26 -5.92 -6.84 4.78
CA ASN A 26 -6.00 -5.46 5.25
C ASN A 26 -5.63 -4.52 4.10
N ILE A 27 -6.41 -3.46 3.90
CA ILE A 27 -6.21 -2.45 2.85
C ILE A 27 -6.13 -1.08 3.51
N THR A 28 -5.02 -0.39 3.33
CA THR A 28 -4.75 0.96 3.83
C THR A 28 -4.70 1.94 2.68
N VAL A 29 -5.33 3.10 2.83
CA VAL A 29 -5.13 4.26 1.96
C VAL A 29 -4.57 5.41 2.78
N LEU A 30 -3.42 5.95 2.36
CA LEU A 30 -2.82 7.16 2.93
C LEU A 30 -2.98 8.33 1.95
N ASP A 31 -3.05 9.55 2.47
CA ASP A 31 -2.90 10.76 1.66
C ASP A 31 -1.43 11.06 1.33
N ALA A 32 -1.17 12.11 0.54
CA ALA A 32 0.18 12.48 0.11
C ALA A 32 1.11 12.90 1.26
N GLY A 33 0.56 13.22 2.44
CA GLY A 33 1.30 13.50 3.66
C GLY A 33 1.62 12.24 4.49
N ALA A 34 1.33 11.05 3.96
CA ALA A 34 1.41 9.77 4.67
C ALA A 34 0.48 9.66 5.89
N HIS A 35 -0.63 10.41 5.90
CA HIS A 35 -1.65 10.30 6.94
C HIS A 35 -2.78 9.37 6.52
N LEU A 36 -3.33 8.64 7.50
CA LEU A 36 -4.38 7.66 7.25
C LEU A 36 -5.63 8.34 6.69
N LYS A 37 -6.05 7.92 5.49
CA LYS A 37 -7.26 8.40 4.84
C LYS A 37 -8.42 7.42 5.01
N ALA A 38 -8.15 6.14 4.80
CA ALA A 38 -9.12 5.07 4.97
C ALA A 38 -8.41 3.74 5.28
N PHE A 39 -9.11 2.84 5.95
CA PHE A 39 -8.61 1.52 6.27
C PHE A 39 -9.77 0.53 6.25
N SER A 40 -9.53 -0.66 5.70
CA SER A 40 -10.44 -1.79 5.81
C SER A 40 -9.68 -3.05 6.23
N ARG A 41 -10.25 -3.78 7.17
CA ARG A 41 -9.82 -5.12 7.55
C ARG A 41 -10.94 -6.07 7.17
N MET A 42 -10.70 -6.92 6.18
CA MET A 42 -11.64 -7.97 5.83
C MET A 42 -11.72 -8.99 6.96
N ASP A 43 -12.89 -9.60 7.12
CA ASP A 43 -13.09 -10.69 8.06
C ASP A 43 -12.15 -11.85 7.74
N GLY A 44 -11.47 -12.37 8.77
CA GLY A 44 -10.47 -13.44 8.60
C GLY A 44 -9.09 -12.98 8.15
N ALA A 45 -8.86 -11.67 7.92
CA ALA A 45 -7.53 -11.17 7.57
C ALA A 45 -6.55 -11.35 8.74
N VAL A 46 -5.29 -11.63 8.41
CA VAL A 46 -4.21 -11.85 9.39
C VAL A 46 -4.02 -10.61 10.26
N LEU A 47 -4.04 -10.76 11.58
CA LEU A 47 -3.94 -9.62 12.51
C LEU A 47 -2.61 -8.86 12.38
N GLY A 48 -1.51 -9.58 12.19
CA GLY A 48 -0.19 -8.98 12.01
C GLY A 48 -0.06 -8.18 10.70
N SER A 49 -0.94 -8.41 9.72
CA SER A 49 -0.87 -7.70 8.44
C SER A 49 -1.55 -6.32 8.46
N ILE A 50 -2.19 -5.93 9.57
CA ILE A 50 -2.71 -4.57 9.78
C ILE A 50 -1.56 -3.56 9.67
N ASP A 51 -0.50 -3.76 10.46
CA ASP A 51 0.65 -2.86 10.48
C ASP A 51 1.45 -2.94 9.18
N LEU A 52 1.56 -4.13 8.58
CA LEU A 52 2.24 -4.31 7.29
C LEU A 52 1.51 -3.57 6.16
N ALA A 53 0.19 -3.58 6.10
CA ALA A 53 -0.56 -2.83 5.10
C ALA A 53 -0.32 -1.32 5.23
N MET A 54 -0.30 -0.80 6.47
CA MET A 54 0.03 0.61 6.73
C MET A 54 1.48 0.94 6.37
N GLY A 55 2.42 0.08 6.74
CA GLY A 55 3.84 0.22 6.45
C GLY A 55 4.12 0.20 4.95
N LYS A 56 3.47 -0.68 4.18
CA LYS A 56 3.59 -0.72 2.70
C LYS A 56 3.06 0.57 2.05
N ALA A 57 1.90 1.06 2.46
CA ALA A 57 1.37 2.33 1.97
C ALA A 57 2.30 3.50 2.32
N ARG A 58 2.84 3.53 3.54
CA ARG A 58 3.81 4.52 4.00
C ARG A 58 5.09 4.50 3.16
N THR A 59 5.66 3.30 2.94
CA THR A 59 6.83 3.12 2.06
C THR A 59 6.54 3.67 0.67
N ALA A 60 5.40 3.33 0.09
CA ALA A 60 5.07 3.77 -1.25
C ALA A 60 4.99 5.29 -1.33
N VAL A 61 4.14 5.94 -0.52
CA VAL A 61 3.89 7.39 -0.63
C VAL A 61 5.12 8.24 -0.32
N LEU A 62 5.92 7.87 0.68
CA LEU A 62 7.09 8.65 1.08
C LEU A 62 8.21 8.64 0.03
N PHE A 63 8.27 7.58 -0.79
CA PHE A 63 9.27 7.43 -1.86
C PHE A 63 8.66 7.56 -3.27
N GLN A 64 7.37 7.87 -3.36
CA GLN A 64 6.61 8.07 -4.61
C GLN A 64 6.85 6.95 -5.63
N THR A 65 6.85 5.70 -5.14
CA THR A 65 7.07 4.49 -5.96
C THR A 65 6.28 3.32 -5.37
N THR A 66 6.54 2.10 -5.82
CA THR A 66 6.03 0.88 -5.19
C THR A 66 6.89 0.49 -3.99
N SER A 67 6.29 -0.15 -2.98
CA SER A 67 7.03 -0.47 -1.75
C SER A 67 8.20 -1.43 -2.01
N GLU A 68 8.08 -2.37 -2.95
CA GLU A 68 9.18 -3.26 -3.33
C GLU A 68 10.34 -2.56 -4.04
N ALA A 69 10.11 -1.46 -4.76
CA ALA A 69 11.19 -0.72 -5.41
C ALA A 69 12.14 -0.08 -4.39
N VAL A 70 11.67 0.21 -3.18
CA VAL A 70 12.49 0.75 -2.08
C VAL A 70 13.49 -0.29 -1.55
N TRP A 71 13.24 -1.59 -1.75
CA TRP A 71 14.14 -2.66 -1.29
C TRP A 71 15.55 -2.54 -1.88
N GLU A 72 15.65 -2.08 -3.12
CA GLU A 72 16.93 -1.92 -3.82
C GLU A 72 17.86 -0.92 -3.14
N TYR A 73 17.33 -0.05 -2.29
CA TYR A 73 18.10 0.95 -1.53
C TYR A 73 18.45 0.48 -0.12
N CYS A 74 17.65 -0.41 0.48
CA CYS A 74 17.73 -0.70 1.92
C CYS A 74 18.37 -2.06 2.25
N LYS A 75 18.37 -2.99 1.29
CA LYS A 75 18.98 -4.32 1.46
C LYS A 75 20.46 -4.27 1.84
N PRO A 76 21.02 -5.32 2.49
CA PRO A 76 22.43 -5.38 2.82
C PRO A 76 23.34 -5.07 1.61
N GLY A 77 24.26 -4.13 1.78
CA GLY A 77 25.18 -3.68 0.73
C GLY A 77 24.60 -2.66 -0.26
N ALA A 78 23.34 -2.24 -0.12
CA ALA A 78 22.74 -1.19 -0.93
C ALA A 78 23.13 0.23 -0.44
N PRO A 79 22.90 1.28 -1.25
CA PRO A 79 23.35 2.65 -0.94
C PRO A 79 22.81 3.24 0.38
N ALA A 80 21.67 2.77 0.88
CA ALA A 80 21.03 3.24 2.10
C ALA A 80 20.62 2.06 2.99
N HIS A 81 21.59 1.21 3.34
CA HIS A 81 21.34 0.04 4.19
C HIS A 81 20.56 0.40 5.48
N ALA A 82 19.55 -0.40 5.82
CA ALA A 82 18.67 -0.23 6.98
C ALA A 82 17.73 0.99 6.91
N LEU A 83 17.52 1.57 5.71
CA LEU A 83 16.53 2.63 5.48
C LEU A 83 15.13 2.25 5.99
N GLU A 84 14.78 0.97 6.02
CA GLU A 84 13.50 0.48 6.52
C GLU A 84 13.25 0.78 8.01
N LEU A 85 14.30 1.10 8.78
CA LEU A 85 14.18 1.52 10.18
C LEU A 85 13.79 3.00 10.33
N SER A 86 13.79 3.77 9.24
CA SER A 86 13.39 5.18 9.23
C SER A 86 11.87 5.36 9.27
N ASN A 87 11.40 6.60 9.45
CA ASN A 87 9.99 6.98 9.30
C ASN A 87 8.99 6.16 10.16
N GLY A 88 9.43 5.69 11.32
CA GLY A 88 8.61 4.85 12.21
C GLY A 88 8.41 3.42 11.72
N GLY A 89 9.25 2.96 10.79
CA GLY A 89 9.18 1.63 10.18
C GLY A 89 8.58 1.69 8.78
N LEU A 90 9.38 1.27 7.80
CA LEU A 90 8.95 1.02 6.43
C LEU A 90 8.80 -0.48 6.20
N THR A 91 8.01 -0.83 5.19
CA THR A 91 7.79 -2.20 4.74
C THR A 91 8.15 -2.31 3.25
N PRO A 92 9.43 -2.53 2.90
CA PRO A 92 9.92 -2.45 1.53
C PRO A 92 9.78 -3.78 0.77
N PHE A 93 8.55 -4.29 0.66
CA PHE A 93 8.21 -5.43 -0.19
C PHE A 93 6.80 -5.28 -0.75
N ALA A 94 6.43 -6.09 -1.74
CA ALA A 94 5.31 -5.79 -2.61
C ALA A 94 3.95 -5.72 -1.91
N GLY A 95 3.09 -4.83 -2.44
CA GLY A 95 1.73 -4.58 -1.95
C GLY A 95 1.47 -3.11 -1.56
N GLY A 96 2.46 -2.23 -1.66
CA GLY A 96 2.29 -0.77 -1.54
C GLY A 96 2.48 -0.09 -2.89
N ILE A 97 1.56 0.79 -3.27
CA ILE A 97 1.58 1.51 -4.56
C ILE A 97 1.23 2.97 -4.36
N SER A 98 2.08 3.87 -4.85
CA SER A 98 1.81 5.31 -4.89
C SER A 98 0.71 5.64 -5.89
N LEU A 99 -0.16 6.56 -5.52
CA LEU A 99 -1.29 7.01 -6.33
C LEU A 99 -0.99 8.39 -6.89
N PHE A 100 -1.20 8.56 -8.19
CA PHE A 100 -0.89 9.80 -8.91
C PHE A 100 -2.15 10.38 -9.53
N ALA A 101 -2.29 11.70 -9.49
CA ALA A 101 -3.23 12.43 -10.32
C ALA A 101 -2.78 12.43 -11.79
N ARG A 102 -3.68 12.84 -12.70
CA ARG A 102 -3.41 12.90 -14.14
C ARG A 102 -2.24 13.80 -14.53
N ASP A 103 -1.94 14.80 -13.71
CA ASP A 103 -0.81 15.72 -13.90
C ASP A 103 0.52 15.16 -13.35
N GLY A 104 0.53 13.93 -12.83
CA GLY A 104 1.69 13.28 -12.24
C GLY A 104 1.92 13.63 -10.77
N THR A 105 1.06 14.43 -10.13
CA THR A 105 1.18 14.76 -8.71
C THR A 105 0.84 13.54 -7.85
N VAL A 106 1.68 13.19 -6.88
CA VAL A 106 1.34 12.17 -5.88
C VAL A 106 0.16 12.65 -5.02
N ILE A 107 -0.90 11.86 -4.93
CA ILE A 107 -2.11 12.18 -4.17
C ILE A 107 -2.30 11.31 -2.94
N GLY A 108 -1.57 10.19 -2.85
CA GLY A 108 -1.62 9.24 -1.73
C GLY A 108 -0.91 7.92 -2.07
N ALA A 109 -1.20 6.88 -1.30
CA ALA A 109 -0.82 5.51 -1.61
C ALA A 109 -1.87 4.52 -1.11
N VAL A 110 -1.90 3.34 -1.73
CA VAL A 110 -2.59 2.16 -1.21
C VAL A 110 -1.55 1.15 -0.71
N GLY A 111 -1.87 0.43 0.36
CA GLY A 111 -1.08 -0.68 0.89
C GLY A 111 -1.97 -1.85 1.25
N VAL A 112 -1.61 -3.05 0.81
CA VAL A 112 -2.38 -4.28 1.02
C VAL A 112 -1.51 -5.33 1.70
N SER A 113 -2.07 -6.00 2.71
CA SER A 113 -1.42 -7.17 3.28
C SER A 113 -2.37 -8.19 3.91
N GLY A 114 -2.14 -9.46 3.63
CA GLY A 114 -2.81 -10.59 4.28
C GLY A 114 -2.61 -11.92 3.56
N GLY A 115 -2.30 -11.87 2.25
CA GLY A 115 -1.98 -13.04 1.44
C GLY A 115 -0.48 -13.29 1.29
N ALA A 116 -0.14 -14.14 0.32
CA ALA A 116 1.22 -14.21 -0.21
C ALA A 116 1.59 -12.89 -0.92
N VAL A 117 2.89 -12.57 -0.98
CA VAL A 117 3.38 -11.31 -1.57
C VAL A 117 2.84 -11.01 -2.97
N PRO A 118 2.74 -11.99 -3.91
CA PRO A 118 2.13 -11.74 -5.21
C PRO A 118 0.63 -11.41 -5.15
N GLN A 119 -0.11 -12.00 -4.21
CA GLN A 119 -1.55 -11.74 -4.02
C GLN A 119 -1.76 -10.34 -3.44
N ASP A 120 -0.94 -9.93 -2.47
CA ASP A 120 -0.95 -8.58 -1.92
C ASP A 120 -0.70 -7.54 -3.03
N LEU A 121 0.29 -7.80 -3.92
CA LEU A 121 0.58 -6.92 -5.06
C LEU A 121 -0.59 -6.84 -6.04
N GLU A 122 -1.17 -7.99 -6.39
CA GLU A 122 -2.29 -8.08 -7.32
C GLU A 122 -3.53 -7.31 -6.82
N ILE A 123 -3.86 -7.46 -5.53
CA ILE A 123 -4.97 -6.70 -4.91
C ILE A 123 -4.64 -5.21 -4.86
N ALA A 124 -3.40 -4.83 -4.52
CA ALA A 124 -2.97 -3.44 -4.50
C ALA A 124 -3.06 -2.78 -5.89
N GLN A 125 -2.73 -3.51 -6.95
CA GLN A 125 -2.85 -3.04 -8.33
C GLN A 125 -4.32 -2.80 -8.71
N ALA A 126 -5.22 -3.73 -8.37
CA ALA A 126 -6.65 -3.57 -8.59
C ALA A 126 -7.21 -2.35 -7.84
N ALA A 127 -6.78 -2.15 -6.59
CA ALA A 127 -7.16 -1.00 -5.77
C ALA A 127 -6.63 0.32 -6.38
N ALA A 128 -5.36 0.37 -6.78
CA ALA A 128 -4.73 1.56 -7.35
C ALA A 128 -5.37 1.98 -8.69
N ALA A 129 -5.80 1.01 -9.50
CA ALA A 129 -6.49 1.26 -10.78
C ALA A 129 -7.86 1.95 -10.62
N ALA A 130 -8.42 2.01 -9.40
CA ALA A 130 -9.67 2.72 -9.12
C ALA A 130 -9.50 4.25 -8.97
N VAL A 131 -8.26 4.76 -9.04
CA VAL A 131 -7.98 6.22 -9.09
C VAL A 131 -8.34 6.78 -10.47
N THR A 132 -8.98 7.95 -10.50
CA THR A 132 -9.58 8.58 -11.71
C THR A 132 -8.87 9.86 -12.14
#